data_AF-A0A1S3RH19-F1
#
_entry.id   AF-A0A1S3RH19-F1
#
_cell.length_a   1.000
_cell.length_b   1.000
_cell.length_c   1.000
_cell.angle_alpha   90.00
_cell.angle_beta   90.00
_cell.angle_gamma   90.00
#
_symmetry.space_group_name_H-M   'P 1'
#
loop_
_entity.id
_entity.type
_entity.pdbx_description
1 polymer ?
#
loop_
_entity_poly.entity_id
_entity_poly.type
_entity_poly.pdbx_seq_one_letter_code
_entity_poly.pdbx_strand_id
1 'polypeptide(L)'
;MDDYVNKEVVEIEKVIEENKNGAMRRVTTETHHSGPDGSERRLYRMVAVSFGMLCVLQVTLNISLRLVSDSLTEERDQLPTSYNNLTEERDQLQREKDDFMEKFSNLSRKRFESCWYFVSTEKKTWSESRKDCLERGADLVIINSKKEMRFLYGLKKRVWIGLTDRETEGSWKWIDGTPLNTRFWGSNQPSSGGGHSTHQEKDCVELDDGQHQPEKTWNDSNCDNKLEWICELCNNNLL
;
A
#
# COMPACT_ATOMS: atom_id res chain seq x y z
N MET A 1 -10.05 75.49 -8.45
CA MET A 1 -10.39 74.34 -7.57
C MET A 1 -10.52 74.78 -6.12
N ASP A 2 -9.84 75.85 -5.68
CA ASP A 2 -9.93 76.33 -4.29
C ASP A 2 -11.17 77.18 -3.96
N ASP A 3 -11.92 77.62 -4.97
CA ASP A 3 -13.12 78.48 -4.78
C ASP A 3 -14.44 77.68 -4.68
N TYR A 4 -14.41 76.37 -4.96
CA TYR A 4 -15.56 75.46 -4.83
C TYR A 4 -15.60 74.76 -3.47
N VAL A 5 -14.42 74.52 -2.87
CA VAL A 5 -14.30 73.88 -1.53
C VAL A 5 -14.76 74.83 -0.42
N ASN A 6 -14.57 76.14 -0.59
CA ASN A 6 -14.94 77.13 0.44
C ASN A 6 -16.46 77.36 0.57
N LYS A 7 -17.27 76.96 -0.42
CA LYS A 7 -18.73 77.14 -0.38
C LYS A 7 -19.43 76.00 0.37
N GLU A 8 -18.91 74.78 0.29
CA GLU A 8 -19.45 73.62 1.03
C GLU A 8 -19.09 73.68 2.53
N VAL A 9 -17.93 74.22 2.90
CA VAL A 9 -17.54 74.35 4.32
C VAL A 9 -18.43 75.35 5.07
N VAL A 10 -18.82 76.46 4.43
CA VAL A 10 -19.71 77.47 5.03
C VAL A 10 -21.14 76.95 5.23
N GLU A 11 -21.61 76.04 4.37
CA GLU A 11 -22.96 75.47 4.47
C GLU A 11 -23.05 74.40 5.58
N ILE A 12 -21.96 73.67 5.84
CA ILE A 12 -21.88 72.68 6.92
C ILE A 12 -21.78 73.34 8.31
N GLU A 13 -21.04 74.43 8.46
CA GLU A 13 -20.95 75.13 9.75
C GLU A 13 -22.29 75.73 10.19
N LYS A 14 -23.11 76.21 9.24
CA LYS A 14 -24.46 76.74 9.49
C LYS A 14 -25.42 75.66 10.01
N VAL A 15 -25.35 74.44 9.46
CA VAL A 15 -26.15 73.29 9.89
C VAL A 15 -25.73 72.78 11.28
N ILE A 16 -24.46 72.93 11.65
CA ILE A 16 -23.96 72.56 12.99
C ILE A 16 -24.42 73.57 14.06
N GLU A 17 -24.53 74.86 13.71
CA GLU A 17 -24.99 75.91 14.63
C GLU A 17 -26.52 75.88 14.85
N GLU A 18 -27.31 75.57 13.81
CA GLU A 18 -28.75 75.39 13.93
C GLU A 18 -29.12 74.13 14.74
N ASN A 19 -28.34 73.05 14.66
CA ASN A 19 -28.55 71.82 15.45
C ASN A 19 -28.12 71.95 16.92
N LYS A 20 -27.17 72.84 17.24
CA LYS A 20 -26.80 73.13 18.64
C LYS A 20 -27.89 73.92 19.40
N ASN A 21 -28.71 74.68 18.68
CA ASN A 21 -29.76 75.53 19.27
C ASN A 21 -31.17 74.91 19.22
N GLY A 22 -31.33 73.73 18.60
CA GLY A 22 -32.63 73.09 18.35
C GLY A 22 -33.13 72.09 19.41
N ALA A 23 -32.34 71.74 20.42
CA ALA A 23 -32.71 70.70 21.39
C ALA A 23 -33.03 71.28 22.78
N MET A 24 -34.25 71.80 22.98
CA MET A 24 -35.09 71.60 24.19
C MET A 24 -36.43 72.36 24.08
N ARG A 25 -37.44 71.80 23.39
CA ARG A 25 -38.84 72.16 23.65
C ARG A 25 -39.40 71.24 24.72
N ARG A 26 -39.61 71.79 25.92
CA ARG A 26 -40.41 71.17 26.99
C ARG A 26 -41.84 70.97 26.49
N VAL A 27 -42.26 69.72 26.35
CA VAL A 27 -43.67 69.33 26.48
C VAL A 27 -43.83 68.78 27.89
N THR A 28 -44.44 69.57 28.76
CA THR A 28 -44.94 69.13 30.06
C THR A 28 -46.21 68.33 29.84
N THR A 29 -46.11 67.01 29.79
CA THR A 29 -47.24 66.13 30.11
C THR A 29 -47.18 65.80 31.59
N GLU A 30 -48.11 66.39 32.34
CA GLU A 30 -48.40 66.01 33.71
C GLU A 30 -48.75 64.52 33.75
N THR A 31 -47.82 63.71 34.24
CA THR A 31 -48.09 62.36 34.72
C THR A 31 -48.17 62.45 36.23
N HIS A 32 -49.40 62.40 36.74
CA HIS A 32 -49.70 62.07 38.13
C HIS A 32 -48.82 60.89 38.55
N HIS A 33 -47.84 61.15 39.41
CA HIS A 33 -47.00 60.14 40.06
C HIS A 33 -47.86 59.38 41.08
N SER A 34 -48.64 58.41 40.62
CA SER A 34 -48.76 57.16 41.36
C SER A 34 -47.50 56.36 41.05
N GLY A 35 -46.56 56.32 42.00
CA GLY A 35 -45.33 55.54 41.87
C GLY A 35 -45.65 54.08 41.51
N PRO A 36 -44.74 53.37 40.84
CA PRO A 36 -45.01 52.00 40.41
C PRO A 36 -45.35 51.19 41.65
N ASP A 37 -46.48 50.49 41.62
CA ASP A 37 -46.87 49.57 42.68
C ASP A 37 -45.69 48.60 42.96
N GLY A 38 -45.57 48.09 44.18
CA GLY A 38 -44.42 47.28 44.60
C GLY A 38 -44.17 46.04 43.71
N SER A 39 -45.19 45.64 42.96
CA SER A 39 -45.20 44.62 41.91
C SER A 39 -44.42 45.02 40.63
N GLU A 40 -44.56 46.25 40.12
CA GLU A 40 -43.91 46.71 38.87
C GLU A 40 -42.39 46.91 39.03
N ARG A 41 -41.92 47.44 40.17
CA ARG A 41 -40.47 47.56 40.43
C ARG A 41 -39.79 46.20 40.55
N ARG A 42 -40.49 45.20 41.10
CA ARG A 42 -40.00 43.82 41.16
C ARG A 42 -39.95 43.20 39.76
N LEU A 43 -40.94 43.47 38.91
CA LEU A 43 -40.95 43.02 37.52
C LEU A 43 -39.78 43.62 36.71
N TYR A 44 -39.53 44.92 36.82
CA TYR A 44 -38.41 45.59 36.14
C TYR A 44 -37.05 45.04 36.58
N ARG A 45 -36.87 44.77 37.88
CA ARG A 45 -35.66 44.12 38.39
C ARG A 45 -35.49 42.70 37.87
N MET A 46 -36.57 41.91 37.82
CA MET A 46 -36.53 40.56 37.25
C MET A 46 -36.14 40.60 35.77
N VAL A 47 -36.76 41.49 34.98
CA VAL A 47 -36.45 41.67 33.56
C VAL A 47 -35.00 42.11 33.35
N ALA A 48 -34.48 43.04 34.15
CA ALA A 48 -33.10 43.49 34.06
C ALA A 48 -32.09 42.37 34.39
N VAL A 49 -32.38 41.56 35.41
CA VAL A 49 -31.55 40.39 35.77
C VAL A 49 -31.62 39.33 34.66
N SER A 50 -32.81 39.04 34.14
CA SER A 50 -32.98 38.10 33.02
C SER A 50 -32.25 38.56 31.76
N PHE A 51 -32.34 39.84 31.41
CA PHE A 51 -31.64 40.42 30.27
C PHE A 51 -30.12 40.39 30.47
N GLY A 52 -29.62 40.74 31.66
CA GLY A 52 -28.20 40.62 32.00
C GLY A 52 -27.69 39.18 31.90
N MET A 53 -28.45 38.21 32.41
CA MET A 53 -28.13 36.78 32.29
C MET A 53 -28.13 36.32 30.83
N LEU A 54 -29.10 36.75 30.02
CA LEU A 54 -29.13 36.46 28.58
C LEU A 54 -27.92 37.05 27.86
N CYS A 55 -27.49 38.27 28.19
CA CYS A 55 -26.27 38.85 27.62
C CYS A 55 -25.03 38.04 27.98
N VAL A 56 -24.89 37.59 29.23
CA VAL A 56 -23.76 36.75 29.65
C VAL A 56 -23.77 35.41 28.93
N LEU A 57 -24.93 34.76 28.81
CA LEU A 57 -25.09 33.51 28.06
C LEU A 57 -24.76 33.69 26.58
N GLN A 58 -25.17 34.81 25.98
CA GLN A 58 -24.87 35.11 24.58
C GLN A 58 -23.38 35.37 24.36
N VAL A 59 -22.71 36.07 25.29
CA VAL A 59 -21.27 36.32 25.23
C VAL A 59 -20.49 35.02 25.38
N THR A 60 -20.85 34.18 26.36
CA THR A 60 -20.20 32.87 26.56
C THR A 60 -20.39 31.97 25.35
N LEU A 61 -21.60 31.87 24.80
CA LEU A 61 -21.84 31.11 23.56
C LEU A 61 -21.00 31.63 22.39
N ASN A 62 -20.93 32.94 22.20
CA ASN A 62 -20.12 33.55 21.12
C ASN A 62 -18.62 33.27 21.29
N ILE A 63 -18.10 33.33 22.52
CA ILE A 63 -16.70 33.01 22.80
C ILE A 63 -16.44 31.52 22.55
N SER A 64 -17.30 30.63 23.08
CA SER A 64 -17.18 29.19 22.84
C SER A 64 -17.24 28.83 21.36
N LEU A 65 -18.15 29.45 20.60
CA LEU A 65 -18.28 29.22 19.16
C LEU A 65 -17.02 29.66 18.39
N ARG A 66 -16.41 30.79 18.77
CA ARG A 66 -15.16 31.25 18.17
C ARG A 66 -14.00 30.29 18.45
N LEU A 67 -13.84 29.85 19.70
CA LEU A 67 -12.78 28.90 20.05
C LEU A 67 -12.88 27.59 19.26
N VAL A 68 -14.09 27.06 19.13
CA VAL A 68 -14.34 25.85 18.32
C VAL A 68 -14.08 26.11 16.84
N SER A 69 -14.52 27.26 16.32
CA SER A 69 -14.28 27.66 14.92
C SER A 69 -12.79 27.77 14.62
N ASP A 70 -12.00 28.38 15.51
CA ASP A 70 -10.56 28.56 15.32
C ASP A 70 -9.84 27.21 15.35
N SER A 71 -10.17 26.34 16.31
CA SER A 71 -9.62 24.98 16.39
C SER A 71 -9.93 24.12 15.15
N LEU A 72 -11.17 24.17 14.65
CA LEU A 72 -11.56 23.46 13.43
C LEU A 72 -10.89 24.05 12.18
N THR A 73 -10.62 25.35 12.18
CA THR A 73 -9.90 26.03 11.09
C THR A 73 -8.46 25.56 11.04
N GLU A 74 -7.81 25.43 12.20
CA GLU A 74 -6.44 24.91 12.29
C GLU A 74 -6.34 23.45 11.79
N GLU A 75 -7.23 22.55 12.22
CA GLU A 75 -7.26 21.17 11.73
C GLU A 75 -7.52 21.11 10.21
N ARG A 76 -8.47 21.91 9.73
CA ARG A 76 -8.80 21.99 8.29
C ARG A 76 -7.60 22.47 7.48
N ASP A 77 -6.85 23.45 7.98
CA ASP A 77 -5.73 24.05 7.24
C ASP A 77 -4.48 23.14 7.26
N GLN A 78 -4.36 22.26 8.25
CA GLN A 78 -3.29 21.24 8.29
C GLN A 78 -3.58 20.02 7.40
N LEU A 79 -4.85 19.68 7.18
CA LEU A 79 -5.28 18.50 6.43
C LEU A 79 -4.65 18.40 5.02
N PRO A 80 -4.65 19.47 4.18
CA PRO A 80 -4.07 19.44 2.84
C PRO A 80 -2.57 19.09 2.85
N THR A 81 -1.82 19.65 3.80
CA THR A 81 -0.38 19.37 3.95
C THR A 81 -0.15 17.92 4.33
N SER A 82 -0.91 17.40 5.30
CA SER A 82 -0.82 16.00 5.71
C SER A 82 -1.17 15.05 4.56
N TYR A 83 -2.21 15.36 3.78
CA TYR A 83 -2.64 14.54 2.65
C TYR A 83 -1.60 14.52 1.53
N ASN A 84 -0.99 15.67 1.23
CA ASN A 84 0.06 15.77 0.22
C ASN A 84 1.31 14.98 0.63
N ASN A 85 1.77 15.12 1.87
CA ASN A 85 2.90 14.35 2.39
C ASN A 85 2.64 12.83 2.31
N LEU A 86 1.44 12.37 2.71
CA LEU A 86 1.06 10.96 2.57
C LEU A 86 0.99 10.51 1.11
N THR A 87 0.53 11.38 0.22
CA THR A 87 0.49 11.08 -1.22
C THR A 87 1.91 10.94 -1.78
N GLU A 88 2.83 11.81 -1.37
CA GLU A 88 4.24 11.74 -1.74
C GLU A 88 4.91 10.45 -1.21
N GLU A 89 4.68 10.09 0.06
CA GLU A 89 5.16 8.83 0.64
C GLU A 89 4.62 7.61 -0.11
N ARG A 90 3.31 7.59 -0.39
CA ARG A 90 2.69 6.50 -1.15
C ARG A 90 3.27 6.40 -2.55
N ASP A 91 3.43 7.52 -3.25
CA ASP A 91 3.98 7.54 -4.60
C ASP A 91 5.46 7.15 -4.61
N GLN A 92 6.22 7.50 -3.56
CA GLN A 92 7.60 7.04 -3.38
C GLN A 92 7.66 5.53 -3.16
N LEU A 93 6.88 4.99 -2.23
CA LEU A 93 6.83 3.55 -1.97
C LEU A 93 6.37 2.77 -3.20
N GLN A 94 5.43 3.32 -3.97
CA GLN A 94 4.98 2.71 -5.21
C GLN A 94 6.10 2.67 -6.25
N ARG A 95 6.89 3.75 -6.40
CA ARG A 95 8.07 3.76 -7.27
C ARG A 95 9.14 2.77 -6.83
N GLU A 96 9.43 2.69 -5.54
CA GLU A 96 10.40 1.73 -4.99
C GLU A 96 9.93 0.28 -5.21
N LYS A 97 8.63 0.02 -5.02
CA LYS A 97 8.03 -1.27 -5.35
C LYS A 97 8.15 -1.58 -6.84
N ASP A 98 7.86 -0.63 -7.70
CA ASP A 98 7.89 -0.83 -9.14
C ASP A 98 9.33 -1.04 -9.65
N ASP A 99 10.32 -0.29 -9.14
CA ASP A 99 11.76 -0.52 -9.41
C ASP A 99 12.24 -1.87 -8.88
N PHE A 100 11.80 -2.26 -7.67
CA PHE A 100 12.10 -3.58 -7.12
C PHE A 100 11.51 -4.68 -8.01
N MET A 101 10.26 -4.53 -8.45
CA MET A 101 9.60 -5.47 -9.35
C MET A 101 10.26 -5.49 -10.74
N GLU A 102 10.77 -4.37 -11.23
CA GLU A 102 11.51 -4.29 -12.49
C GLU A 102 12.87 -5.01 -12.37
N LYS A 103 13.65 -4.74 -11.32
CA LYS A 103 14.89 -5.47 -11.00
C LYS A 103 14.64 -6.97 -10.86
N PHE A 104 13.51 -7.34 -10.26
CA PHE A 104 13.08 -8.72 -10.10
C PHE A 104 12.62 -9.36 -11.42
N SER A 105 12.01 -8.58 -12.32
CA SER A 105 11.61 -9.02 -13.66
C SER A 105 12.82 -9.25 -14.57
N ASN A 106 13.86 -8.42 -14.41
CA ASN A 106 15.16 -8.58 -15.06
C ASN A 106 15.93 -9.81 -14.50
N LEU A 107 15.54 -10.32 -13.33
CA LEU A 107 16.02 -11.58 -12.73
C LEU A 107 15.19 -12.78 -13.19
N SER A 108 15.06 -13.04 -14.51
CA SER A 108 14.56 -14.31 -15.11
C SER A 108 13.36 -15.02 -14.44
N ARG A 109 12.52 -14.32 -13.66
CA ARG A 109 11.52 -14.97 -12.80
C ARG A 109 10.21 -15.08 -13.53
N LYS A 110 9.69 -16.30 -13.62
CA LYS A 110 8.40 -16.62 -14.24
C LYS A 110 7.42 -16.98 -13.15
N ARG A 111 6.14 -16.63 -13.35
CA ARG A 111 5.06 -17.05 -12.47
C ARG A 111 4.20 -18.07 -13.18
N PHE A 112 3.89 -19.17 -12.50
CA PHE A 112 2.92 -20.15 -12.95
C PHE A 112 2.12 -20.61 -11.74
N GLU A 113 0.80 -20.57 -11.86
CA GLU A 113 -0.14 -20.78 -10.75
C GLU A 113 0.24 -19.93 -9.50
N SER A 114 0.42 -20.57 -8.34
CA SER A 114 0.78 -19.93 -7.06
C SER A 114 2.27 -19.97 -6.74
N CYS A 115 3.12 -20.24 -7.73
CA CYS A 115 4.56 -20.42 -7.55
C CYS A 115 5.38 -19.48 -8.44
N TRP A 116 6.56 -19.11 -7.94
CA TRP A 116 7.58 -18.34 -8.63
C TRP A 116 8.72 -19.26 -9.04
N TYR A 117 9.14 -19.14 -10.29
CA TYR A 117 10.20 -19.94 -10.89
C TYR A 117 11.36 -19.05 -11.30
N PHE A 118 12.57 -19.37 -10.88
CA PHE A 118 13.78 -18.67 -11.28
C PHE A 118 14.65 -19.59 -12.13
N VAL A 119 14.86 -19.24 -13.40
CA VAL A 119 15.77 -19.97 -14.29
C VAL A 119 17.12 -19.30 -14.27
N SER A 120 18.17 -20.05 -13.95
CA SER A 120 19.53 -19.52 -13.91
C SER A 120 20.05 -19.19 -15.31
N THR A 121 20.99 -18.24 -15.37
CA THR A 121 21.82 -17.96 -16.55
C THR A 121 23.21 -18.57 -16.44
N GLU A 122 23.61 -18.95 -15.23
CA GLU A 122 24.86 -19.63 -14.92
C GLU A 122 24.69 -21.15 -14.97
N LYS A 123 25.81 -21.87 -15.03
CA LYS A 123 25.84 -23.34 -14.97
C LYS A 123 26.56 -23.84 -13.72
N LYS A 124 25.93 -24.73 -12.97
CA LYS A 124 26.44 -25.31 -11.71
C LYS A 124 26.17 -26.81 -11.63
N THR A 125 26.87 -27.50 -10.73
CA THR A 125 26.53 -28.89 -10.40
C THR A 125 25.17 -28.96 -9.72
N TRP A 126 24.52 -30.13 -9.72
CA TRP A 126 23.19 -30.27 -9.10
C TRP A 126 23.18 -29.81 -7.63
N SER A 127 24.22 -30.18 -6.87
CA SER A 127 24.34 -29.81 -5.45
C SER A 127 24.54 -28.31 -5.25
N GLU A 128 25.37 -27.66 -6.09
CA GLU A 128 25.57 -26.21 -6.05
C GLU A 128 24.32 -25.44 -6.50
N SER A 129 23.58 -25.97 -7.48
CA SER A 129 22.31 -25.41 -7.94
C SER A 129 21.25 -25.45 -6.85
N ARG A 130 21.11 -26.58 -6.14
CA ARG A 130 20.21 -26.68 -4.99
C ARG A 130 20.56 -25.68 -3.90
N LYS A 131 21.85 -25.56 -3.57
CA LYS A 131 22.34 -24.59 -2.60
C LYS A 131 21.97 -23.15 -3.00
N ASP A 132 22.14 -22.79 -4.26
CA ASP A 132 21.76 -21.46 -4.77
C ASP A 132 20.25 -21.20 -4.64
N CYS A 133 19.39 -22.19 -4.90
CA CYS A 133 17.95 -22.06 -4.67
C CYS A 133 17.62 -21.84 -3.19
N LEU A 134 18.24 -22.62 -2.29
CA LEU A 134 18.06 -22.49 -0.84
C LEU A 134 18.47 -21.12 -0.32
N GLU A 135 19.60 -20.58 -0.80
CA GLU A 135 20.06 -19.22 -0.46
C GLU A 135 19.10 -18.11 -0.93
N ARG A 136 18.23 -18.41 -1.91
CA ARG A 136 17.16 -17.51 -2.40
C ARG A 136 15.82 -17.71 -1.69
N GLY A 137 15.76 -18.58 -0.68
CA GLY A 137 14.52 -18.95 0.00
C GLY A 137 13.59 -19.82 -0.85
N ALA A 138 14.13 -20.55 -1.81
CA ALA A 138 13.45 -21.48 -2.71
C ALA A 138 14.10 -22.88 -2.61
N ASP A 139 13.70 -23.85 -3.43
CA ASP A 139 14.50 -25.07 -3.67
C ASP A 139 14.45 -25.41 -5.18
N LEU A 140 15.16 -26.44 -5.64
CA LEU A 140 15.02 -26.92 -7.03
C LEU A 140 13.57 -27.31 -7.32
N VAL A 141 13.09 -27.11 -8.55
CA VAL A 141 11.69 -27.37 -8.89
C VAL A 141 11.26 -28.81 -8.62
N ILE A 142 10.05 -28.97 -8.08
CA ILE A 142 9.36 -30.25 -7.87
C ILE A 142 8.16 -30.28 -8.81
N ILE A 143 8.19 -31.18 -9.80
CA ILE A 143 7.15 -31.19 -10.85
C ILE A 143 6.00 -32.09 -10.42
N ASN A 144 4.92 -31.47 -9.97
CA ASN A 144 3.77 -32.15 -9.36
C ASN A 144 2.58 -32.30 -10.31
N SER A 145 2.60 -31.67 -11.48
CA SER A 145 1.50 -31.76 -12.43
C SER A 145 1.92 -31.75 -13.89
N LYS A 146 1.05 -32.30 -14.76
CA LYS A 146 1.21 -32.21 -16.21
C LYS A 146 1.16 -30.77 -16.74
N LYS A 147 0.43 -29.88 -16.06
CA LYS A 147 0.34 -28.47 -16.49
C LYS A 147 1.64 -27.75 -16.22
N GLU A 148 2.20 -27.97 -15.04
CA GLU A 148 3.52 -27.47 -14.65
C GLU A 148 4.62 -28.00 -15.58
N MET A 149 4.66 -29.32 -15.85
CA MET A 149 5.61 -29.90 -16.80
C MET A 149 5.54 -29.20 -18.17
N ARG A 150 4.33 -28.94 -18.70
CA ARG A 150 4.17 -28.20 -19.96
C ARG A 150 4.64 -26.75 -19.88
N PHE A 151 4.40 -26.07 -18.76
CA PHE A 151 4.90 -24.73 -18.53
C PHE A 151 6.43 -24.69 -18.55
N LEU A 152 7.08 -25.61 -17.83
CA LEU A 152 8.54 -25.75 -17.77
C LEU A 152 9.13 -26.10 -19.14
N TYR A 153 8.50 -27.00 -19.89
CA TYR A 153 8.89 -27.31 -21.27
C TYR A 153 8.86 -26.07 -22.18
N GLY A 154 7.87 -25.20 -22.01
CA GLY A 154 7.74 -23.95 -22.76
C GLY A 154 8.92 -22.98 -22.57
N LEU A 155 9.73 -23.16 -21.51
CA LEU A 155 10.93 -22.35 -21.27
C LEU A 155 12.04 -22.68 -22.27
N LYS A 156 12.00 -23.87 -22.92
CA LYS A 156 13.00 -24.35 -23.89
C LYS A 156 14.43 -24.29 -23.34
N LYS A 157 14.61 -24.84 -22.14
CA LYS A 157 15.87 -24.84 -21.41
C LYS A 157 16.23 -26.25 -20.98
N ARG A 158 17.53 -26.56 -21.04
CA ARG A 158 18.10 -27.75 -20.44
C ARG A 158 18.59 -27.42 -19.03
N VAL A 159 17.89 -27.89 -18.00
CA VAL A 159 18.06 -27.43 -16.61
C VAL A 159 18.00 -28.56 -15.59
N TRP A 160 18.71 -28.41 -14.47
CA TRP A 160 18.53 -29.26 -13.29
C TRP A 160 17.14 -29.09 -12.65
N ILE A 161 16.57 -30.21 -12.17
CA ILE A 161 15.36 -30.26 -11.35
C ILE A 161 15.59 -31.01 -10.05
N GLY A 162 14.63 -30.94 -9.13
CA GLY A 162 14.74 -31.49 -7.78
C GLY A 162 14.55 -33.00 -7.66
N LEU A 163 14.70 -33.78 -8.73
CA LEU A 163 14.53 -35.25 -8.70
C LEU A 163 15.89 -35.94 -8.64
N THR A 164 16.04 -36.91 -7.74
CA THR A 164 17.29 -37.65 -7.51
C THR A 164 17.04 -39.03 -6.92
N ASP A 165 17.96 -39.97 -7.12
CA ASP A 165 18.00 -41.27 -6.45
C ASP A 165 19.34 -41.53 -5.73
N ARG A 166 20.13 -40.47 -5.47
CA ARG A 166 21.43 -40.51 -4.74
C ARG A 166 21.40 -41.24 -3.40
N GLU A 167 20.24 -41.34 -2.75
CA GLU A 167 20.09 -42.07 -1.49
C GLU A 167 20.01 -43.59 -1.70
N THR A 168 19.36 -44.03 -2.77
CA THR A 168 19.08 -45.45 -3.05
C THR A 168 18.83 -45.60 -4.54
N GLU A 169 19.80 -46.18 -5.25
CA GLU A 169 19.75 -46.43 -6.70
C GLU A 169 18.41 -47.03 -7.13
N GLY A 170 17.79 -46.42 -8.15
CA GLY A 170 16.50 -46.84 -8.69
C GLY A 170 15.28 -46.40 -7.88
N SER A 171 15.48 -45.81 -6.69
CA SER A 171 14.41 -45.26 -5.84
C SER A 171 14.39 -43.72 -5.89
N TRP A 172 13.87 -43.20 -7.00
CA TRP A 172 13.72 -41.76 -7.24
C TRP A 172 12.82 -41.04 -6.22
N LYS A 173 13.33 -39.95 -5.64
CA LYS A 173 12.64 -39.05 -4.73
C LYS A 173 12.86 -37.59 -5.12
N TRP A 174 11.86 -36.78 -4.81
CA TRP A 174 12.02 -35.33 -4.84
C TRP A 174 12.86 -34.87 -3.64
N ILE A 175 13.47 -33.70 -3.80
CA ILE A 175 14.25 -32.99 -2.77
C ILE A 175 13.50 -32.71 -1.45
N ASP A 176 12.17 -32.77 -1.44
CA ASP A 176 11.30 -32.67 -0.25
C ASP A 176 11.07 -34.03 0.44
N GLY A 177 11.66 -35.10 -0.09
CA GLY A 177 11.56 -36.47 0.40
C GLY A 177 10.35 -37.25 -0.16
N THR A 178 9.47 -36.62 -0.94
CA THR A 178 8.32 -37.32 -1.51
C THR A 178 8.76 -38.31 -2.60
N PRO A 179 8.19 -39.54 -2.62
CA PRO A 179 8.52 -40.53 -3.64
C PRO A 179 7.93 -40.15 -4.99
N LEU A 180 8.62 -40.54 -6.08
CA LEU A 180 8.17 -40.25 -7.43
C LEU A 180 6.88 -41.03 -7.79
N ASN A 181 5.75 -40.32 -7.93
CA ASN A 181 4.47 -40.90 -8.36
C ASN A 181 4.21 -40.77 -9.88
N THR A 182 4.64 -39.66 -10.48
CA THR A 182 4.37 -39.28 -11.87
C THR A 182 5.68 -39.21 -12.61
N ARG A 183 5.72 -39.75 -13.84
CA ARG A 183 6.95 -39.91 -14.60
C ARG A 183 6.84 -39.18 -15.94
N PHE A 184 7.84 -38.35 -16.24
CA PHE A 184 7.99 -37.67 -17.53
C PHE A 184 9.34 -38.01 -18.21
N TRP A 185 9.84 -39.22 -17.96
CA TRP A 185 11.06 -39.75 -18.56
C TRP A 185 11.06 -39.67 -20.08
N GLY A 186 12.19 -39.25 -20.64
CA GLY A 186 12.48 -39.38 -22.05
C GLY A 186 12.45 -40.85 -22.50
N SER A 187 12.38 -41.06 -23.81
CA SER A 187 12.41 -42.41 -24.36
C SER A 187 13.72 -43.12 -23.94
N ASN A 188 13.60 -44.32 -23.36
CA ASN A 188 14.70 -45.13 -22.82
C ASN A 188 15.41 -44.55 -21.57
N GLN A 189 14.75 -43.66 -20.83
CA GLN A 189 15.24 -43.14 -19.55
C GLN A 189 14.43 -43.67 -18.36
N PRO A 190 15.02 -43.82 -17.17
CA PRO A 190 16.44 -43.60 -16.86
C PRO A 190 17.34 -44.72 -17.42
N SER A 191 18.51 -44.35 -17.93
CA SER A 191 19.43 -45.26 -18.63
C SER A 191 20.14 -46.27 -17.72
N SER A 192 20.16 -46.00 -16.40
CA SER A 192 20.82 -46.81 -15.36
C SER A 192 19.91 -47.85 -14.68
N GLY A 193 18.60 -47.87 -14.96
CA GLY A 193 17.59 -48.67 -14.24
C GLY A 193 17.67 -50.20 -14.36
N GLY A 194 18.82 -50.75 -14.78
CA GLY A 194 19.04 -52.17 -15.04
C GLY A 194 20.32 -52.72 -14.40
N GLY A 195 20.50 -52.56 -13.09
CA GLY A 195 21.31 -53.47 -12.24
C GLY A 195 22.75 -53.82 -12.66
N HIS A 196 23.39 -53.06 -13.56
CA HIS A 196 24.79 -53.26 -13.95
C HIS A 196 25.55 -51.95 -13.81
N SER A 197 26.14 -51.84 -12.63
CA SER A 197 27.11 -50.84 -12.18
C SER A 197 28.38 -50.85 -13.02
N THR A 198 28.41 -50.17 -14.17
CA THR A 198 29.66 -49.83 -14.87
C THR A 198 29.65 -48.50 -15.63
N HIS A 199 28.58 -47.70 -15.56
CA HIS A 199 28.51 -46.41 -16.26
C HIS A 199 28.12 -45.33 -15.25
N GLN A 200 29.05 -44.41 -14.96
CA GLN A 200 28.90 -43.15 -14.20
C GLN A 200 27.56 -42.99 -13.46
N GLU A 201 27.58 -43.00 -12.13
CA GLU A 201 26.43 -42.69 -11.25
C GLU A 201 25.67 -41.44 -11.78
N LYS A 202 24.47 -41.66 -12.33
CA LYS A 202 23.64 -40.63 -12.98
C LYS A 202 22.43 -40.35 -12.10
N ASP A 203 22.69 -39.84 -10.91
CA ASP A 203 21.68 -39.84 -9.86
C ASP A 203 20.85 -38.54 -9.82
N CYS A 204 21.03 -37.66 -10.81
CA CYS A 204 20.42 -36.34 -10.86
C CYS A 204 19.67 -36.13 -12.17
N VAL A 205 18.50 -35.50 -12.11
CA VAL A 205 17.63 -35.34 -13.28
C VAL A 205 17.70 -33.94 -13.86
N GLU A 206 17.88 -33.88 -15.17
CA GLU A 206 17.73 -32.68 -15.98
C GLU A 206 16.42 -32.73 -16.79
N LEU A 207 15.79 -31.57 -17.00
CA LEU A 207 14.90 -31.38 -18.14
C LEU A 207 15.78 -31.25 -19.38
N ASP A 208 15.57 -32.11 -20.37
CA ASP A 208 16.19 -32.01 -21.67
C ASP A 208 15.23 -31.32 -22.67
N ASP A 209 15.79 -30.56 -23.61
CA ASP A 209 15.02 -29.85 -24.63
C ASP A 209 14.66 -30.73 -25.86
N GLY A 210 15.04 -32.01 -25.80
CA GLY A 210 15.25 -32.86 -26.98
C GLY A 210 14.08 -33.69 -27.51
N GLN A 211 12.86 -33.63 -26.96
CA GLN A 211 11.73 -34.38 -27.53
C GLN A 211 10.55 -33.48 -27.87
N HIS A 212 9.93 -33.71 -29.04
CA HIS A 212 8.70 -33.05 -29.52
C HIS A 212 7.46 -33.36 -28.65
N GLN A 213 7.66 -33.87 -27.43
CA GLN A 213 6.64 -34.29 -26.48
C GLN A 213 6.97 -33.67 -25.11
N PRO A 214 6.17 -32.71 -24.63
CA PRO A 214 6.40 -32.01 -23.34
C PRO A 214 6.46 -32.92 -22.11
N GLU A 215 5.86 -34.12 -22.20
CA GLU A 215 5.77 -35.09 -21.11
C GLU A 215 6.85 -36.21 -21.20
N LYS A 216 7.88 -36.04 -22.05
CA LYS A 216 8.97 -37.02 -22.24
C LYS A 216 10.33 -36.34 -22.34
N THR A 217 10.71 -35.62 -21.29
CA THR A 217 11.86 -34.72 -21.31
C THR A 217 12.87 -34.98 -20.20
N TRP A 218 12.57 -35.82 -19.22
CA TRP A 218 13.51 -36.07 -18.14
C TRP A 218 14.62 -37.02 -18.57
N ASN A 219 15.84 -36.69 -18.16
CA ASN A 219 17.03 -37.48 -18.40
C ASN A 219 17.85 -37.57 -17.10
N ASP A 220 18.27 -38.77 -16.74
CA ASP A 220 19.26 -39.00 -15.68
C ASP A 220 20.64 -38.58 -16.19
N SER A 221 21.39 -37.90 -15.33
CA SER A 221 22.65 -37.26 -15.69
C SER A 221 23.60 -37.27 -14.49
N ASN A 222 24.89 -37.23 -14.78
CA ASN A 222 25.91 -37.17 -13.73
C ASN A 222 25.75 -35.85 -12.96
N CYS A 223 25.59 -35.94 -11.64
CA CYS A 223 25.34 -34.79 -10.76
C CYS A 223 26.43 -33.71 -10.80
N ASP A 224 27.65 -34.07 -11.20
CA ASP A 224 28.80 -33.16 -11.34
C ASP A 224 28.83 -32.42 -12.68
N ASN A 225 27.90 -32.73 -13.59
CA ASN A 225 27.71 -31.94 -14.81
C ASN A 225 27.26 -30.52 -14.44
N LYS A 226 27.77 -29.53 -15.18
CA LYS A 226 27.39 -28.13 -14.99
C LYS A 226 26.28 -27.74 -15.96
N LEU A 227 25.07 -27.52 -15.43
CA LEU A 227 23.89 -27.10 -16.20
C LEU A 227 23.28 -25.85 -15.58
N GLU A 228 22.44 -25.18 -16.37
CA GLU A 228 21.49 -24.22 -15.80
C GLU A 228 20.54 -24.97 -14.84
N TRP A 229 19.85 -24.26 -13.97
CA TRP A 229 18.91 -24.86 -13.02
C TRP A 229 17.67 -23.99 -12.90
N ILE A 230 16.62 -24.58 -12.34
CA ILE A 230 15.40 -23.85 -12.04
C ILE A 230 15.02 -24.03 -10.57
N CYS A 231 14.85 -22.89 -9.89
CA CYS A 231 14.33 -22.83 -8.53
C CYS A 231 12.82 -22.62 -8.55
N GLU A 232 12.14 -23.13 -7.54
CA GLU A 232 10.70 -22.97 -7.32
C GLU A 232 10.45 -22.46 -5.90
N LEU A 233 9.58 -21.44 -5.80
CA LEU A 233 9.07 -20.90 -4.54
C LEU A 233 7.55 -20.82 -4.63
N CYS A 234 6.87 -21.71 -3.90
CA CYS A 234 5.42 -21.72 -3.80
C CYS A 234 4.94 -21.07 -2.50
N ASN A 235 3.80 -20.37 -2.57
CA ASN A 235 3.17 -19.74 -1.40
C ASN A 235 2.67 -20.74 -0.33
N ASN A 236 2.79 -22.06 -0.56
CA ASN A 236 2.39 -23.11 0.38
C ASN A 236 3.50 -23.53 1.35
N ASN A 237 4.72 -22.97 1.24
CA ASN A 237 5.82 -23.23 2.18
C ASN A 237 5.77 -22.32 3.44
N LEU A 238 4.60 -21.75 3.75
CA LEU A 238 4.29 -21.04 4.99
C LEU A 238 3.25 -21.83 5.78
N LEU A 239 3.65 -22.97 6.34
CA LEU A 239 2.97 -23.63 7.47
C LEU A 239 3.99 -24.21 8.44
#